data_AF-A0A4S9AQL5-F1
#
_entry.id   AF-A0A4S9AQL5-F1
#
_cell.length_a   1.000
_cell.length_b   1.000
_cell.length_c   1.000
_cell.angle_alpha   90.00
_cell.angle_beta   90.00
_cell.angle_gamma   90.00
#
_symmetry.space_group_name_H-M   'P 1'
#
loop_
_entity.id
_entity.type
_entity.pdbx_description
1 polymer ?
#
loop_
_entity_poly.entity_id
_entity_poly.type
_entity_poly.pdbx_seq_one_letter_code
_entity_poly.pdbx_strand_id
1 'polypeptide(L)'
;MATLATGITFGAALAASGVYMPSVIVNQFRLTDFHMFHVFATAMGSSAMVMLILEKLNMNQRPVRANAKVSVWTPYDANIAGGALVGIGMALSGACPGTVLVQLA
;
A
#
# COMPACT_ATOMS: atom_id res chain seq x y z
N MET A 1 -0.26 8.90 21.69
CA MET A 1 -1.28 7.83 21.88
C MET A 1 -2.06 7.48 20.62
N ALA A 2 -2.58 8.43 19.85
CA ALA A 2 -3.33 8.13 18.63
C ALA A 2 -2.56 7.27 17.60
N THR A 3 -1.24 7.47 17.46
CA THR A 3 -0.37 6.71 16.55
C THR A 3 -0.18 5.25 16.96
N LEU A 4 -0.09 4.96 18.26
CA LEU A 4 0.02 3.59 18.77
C LEU A 4 -1.29 2.82 18.58
N ALA A 5 -2.42 3.44 18.92
CA ALA A 5 -3.73 2.82 18.74
C ALA A 5 -3.99 2.48 17.26
N THR A 6 -3.74 3.44 16.37
CA THR A 6 -3.90 3.24 14.91
C THR A 6 -2.95 2.17 14.36
N GLY A 7 -1.68 2.16 14.81
CA GLY A 7 -0.71 1.13 14.44
C GLY A 7 -1.13 -0.27 14.88
N ILE A 8 -1.61 -0.43 16.11
CA ILE A 8 -2.12 -1.72 16.63
C ILE A 8 -3.32 -2.17 15.82
N THR A 9 -4.29 -1.28 15.54
CA THR A 9 -5.47 -1.64 14.74
C THR A 9 -5.11 -2.04 13.32
N PHE A 10 -4.13 -1.36 12.71
CA PHE A 10 -3.66 -1.67 11.36
C PHE A 10 -2.95 -3.02 11.32
N GLY A 11 -2.03 -3.28 12.26
CA GLY A 11 -1.33 -4.56 12.38
C GLY A 11 -2.30 -5.72 12.64
N ALA A 12 -3.27 -5.54 13.54
CA ALA A 12 -4.29 -6.55 13.82
C ALA A 12 -5.15 -6.87 12.59
N ALA A 13 -5.53 -5.86 11.80
CA ALA A 13 -6.29 -6.07 10.57
C ALA A 13 -5.48 -6.83 9.49
N LEU A 14 -4.18 -6.53 9.36
CA LEU A 14 -3.27 -7.26 8.46
C LEU A 14 -3.08 -8.72 8.88
N ALA A 15 -2.92 -8.97 10.20
CA ALA A 15 -2.82 -10.32 10.72
C ALA A 15 -4.12 -11.11 10.50
N ALA A 16 -5.27 -10.50 10.78
CA ALA A 16 -6.59 -11.12 10.65
C ALA A 16 -6.97 -11.43 9.18
N SER A 17 -6.52 -10.61 8.23
CA SER A 17 -6.79 -10.82 6.80
C SER A 17 -5.88 -11.86 6.14
N GLY A 18 -4.82 -12.34 6.81
CA GLY A 18 -3.93 -13.37 6.26
C GLY A 18 -3.05 -12.90 5.08
N VAL A 19 -3.14 -11.64 4.68
CA VAL A 19 -2.39 -11.04 3.56
C VAL A 19 -0.88 -10.93 3.84
N TYR A 20 -0.45 -11.20 5.07
CA TYR A 20 0.96 -11.25 5.45
C TYR A 20 1.67 -12.53 4.97
N MET A 21 0.95 -13.57 4.57
CA MET A 21 1.56 -14.82 4.10
C MET A 21 2.34 -14.60 2.79
N PRO A 22 3.61 -15.04 2.69
CA PRO A 22 4.40 -14.87 1.47
C PRO A 22 3.79 -15.53 0.22
N SER A 23 3.12 -16.67 0.41
CA SER A 23 2.43 -17.38 -0.66
C SER A 23 1.32 -16.53 -1.30
N VAL A 24 0.57 -15.76 -0.50
CA VAL A 24 -0.50 -14.88 -0.97
C VAL A 24 0.08 -13.74 -1.82
N ILE A 25 1.23 -13.19 -1.41
CA ILE A 25 1.93 -12.11 -2.15
C ILE A 25 2.45 -12.64 -3.49
N VAL A 26 3.10 -13.81 -3.51
CA VAL A 26 3.63 -14.41 -4.74
C VAL A 26 2.51 -14.85 -5.68
N ASN A 27 1.40 -15.38 -5.15
CA ASN A 27 0.24 -15.80 -5.94
C ASN A 27 -0.43 -14.63 -6.65
N GLN A 28 -0.39 -13.42 -6.07
CA GLN A 28 -0.84 -12.21 -6.75
C GLN A 28 -0.03 -11.94 -8.03
N PHE A 29 1.30 -12.04 -7.96
CA PHE A 29 2.16 -11.84 -9.13
C PHE A 29 2.09 -12.98 -10.14
N ARG A 30 1.69 -14.18 -9.70
CA ARG A 30 1.41 -15.33 -10.57
C ARG A 30 0.00 -15.30 -11.18
N LEU A 31 -0.85 -14.34 -10.81
CA LEU A 31 -2.24 -14.21 -11.25
C LEU A 31 -3.10 -15.44 -10.92
N THR A 32 -2.73 -16.19 -9.87
CA THR A 32 -3.44 -17.41 -9.44
C THR A 32 -4.44 -17.11 -8.33
N ASP A 33 -4.14 -16.13 -7.48
CA ASP A 33 -4.98 -15.71 -6.37
C ASP A 33 -5.03 -14.17 -6.31
N PHE A 34 -6.23 -13.62 -6.41
CA PHE A 34 -6.49 -12.18 -6.39
C PHE A 34 -7.00 -11.67 -5.04
N HIS A 35 -6.94 -12.49 -3.98
CA HIS A 35 -7.41 -12.13 -2.65
C HIS A 35 -6.73 -10.85 -2.14
N MET A 36 -5.40 -10.78 -2.23
CA MET A 36 -4.63 -9.60 -1.83
C MET A 36 -5.04 -8.37 -2.63
N PHE A 37 -5.22 -8.51 -3.94
CA PHE A 37 -5.65 -7.41 -4.80
C PHE A 37 -7.03 -6.86 -4.40
N HIS A 38 -8.00 -7.72 -4.09
CA HIS A 38 -9.33 -7.30 -3.63
C HIS A 38 -9.28 -6.59 -2.28
N VAL A 39 -8.51 -7.11 -1.32
CA VAL A 39 -8.36 -6.48 0.00
C VAL A 39 -7.76 -5.07 -0.14
N PHE A 40 -6.69 -4.92 -0.93
CA PHE A 40 -6.09 -3.60 -1.14
C PHE A 40 -6.98 -2.66 -1.95
N ALA A 41 -7.67 -3.14 -2.99
CA ALA A 41 -8.58 -2.31 -3.79
C ALA A 41 -9.73 -1.75 -2.95
N THR A 42 -10.34 -2.56 -2.09
CA THR A 42 -11.42 -2.13 -1.19
C THR A 42 -10.91 -1.17 -0.10
N ALA A 43 -9.74 -1.43 0.48
CA ALA A 43 -9.10 -0.53 1.43
C ALA A 43 -8.74 0.84 0.80
N MET A 44 -8.17 0.84 -0.40
CA MET A 44 -7.85 2.07 -1.14
C MET A 44 -9.13 2.85 -1.51
N GLY A 45 -10.17 2.16 -1.99
CA GLY A 45 -11.45 2.80 -2.34
C GLY A 45 -12.15 3.44 -1.14
N SER A 46 -12.22 2.73 -0.01
CA SER A 46 -12.79 3.27 1.22
C SER A 46 -11.97 4.45 1.78
N SER A 47 -10.63 4.34 1.78
CA SER A 47 -9.75 5.44 2.19
C SER A 47 -9.91 6.68 1.31
N ALA A 48 -9.96 6.50 -0.01
CA ALA A 48 -10.20 7.59 -0.95
C ALA A 48 -11.55 8.27 -0.69
N MET A 49 -12.61 7.50 -0.46
CA MET A 49 -13.94 8.05 -0.15
C MET A 49 -13.93 8.87 1.15
N VAL A 50 -13.32 8.36 2.20
CA VAL A 50 -13.19 9.08 3.48
C VAL A 50 -12.38 10.37 3.29
N MET A 51 -11.23 10.32 2.61
CA MET A 51 -10.42 11.50 2.35
C MET A 51 -11.17 12.58 1.56
N LEU A 52 -11.94 12.19 0.53
CA LEU A 52 -12.75 13.12 -0.26
C LEU A 52 -13.84 13.80 0.58
N ILE A 53 -14.46 13.07 1.52
CA ILE A 53 -15.45 13.64 2.44
C ILE A 53 -14.79 14.64 3.39
N LEU A 54 -13.64 14.29 3.98
CA LEU A 54 -12.91 15.19 4.88
C LEU A 54 -12.43 16.46 4.17
N GLU A 55 -12.03 16.35 2.90
CA GLU A 55 -11.64 17.48 2.05
C GLU A 55 -12.83 18.40 1.78
N LYS A 56 -14.02 17.85 1.46
CA LYS A 56 -15.27 18.61 1.30
C LYS A 56 -15.71 19.35 2.57
N LEU A 57 -15.42 18.79 3.75
CA LEU A 57 -15.74 19.39 5.04
C LEU A 57 -14.69 20.40 5.52
N ASN A 58 -13.64 20.68 4.72
CA ASN A 58 -12.49 21.53 5.09
C ASN A 58 -11.80 21.10 6.40
N MET A 59 -11.96 19.85 6.83
CA MET A 59 -11.34 19.32 8.04
C MET A 59 -9.91 18.85 7.80
N ASN A 60 -9.58 18.50 6.56
CA ASN A 60 -8.25 18.05 6.18
C ASN A 60 -7.93 18.47 4.75
N GLN A 61 -6.86 19.23 4.56
CA GLN A 61 -6.36 19.64 3.25
C GLN A 61 -5.20 18.71 2.89
N ARG A 62 -5.32 17.96 1.79
CA ARG A 62 -4.26 17.05 1.36
C ARG A 62 -3.06 17.88 0.87
N PRO A 63 -1.87 17.77 1.48
CA PRO A 63 -0.68 18.41 0.94
C PRO A 63 -0.36 17.78 -0.42
N VAL A 64 -0.43 18.58 -1.48
CA VAL A 64 -0.02 18.14 -2.82
C VAL A 64 1.51 18.03 -2.81
N ARG A 65 2.02 16.80 -2.72
CA ARG A 65 3.45 16.54 -2.90
C ARG A 65 3.77 16.68 -4.38
N ALA A 66 4.76 17.50 -4.71
CA ALA A 66 5.28 17.60 -6.06
C ALA A 66 5.89 16.25 -6.49
N ASN A 67 5.76 15.90 -7.77
CA ASN A 67 6.40 14.71 -8.31
C ASN A 67 7.92 14.79 -8.17
N ALA A 68 8.56 13.66 -7.88
CA ALA A 68 10.02 13.55 -7.89
C ALA A 68 10.52 13.77 -9.33
N LYS A 69 11.13 14.92 -9.59
CA LYS A 69 11.67 15.28 -10.90
C LYS A 69 12.99 14.56 -11.14
N VAL A 70 12.96 13.35 -11.71
CA VAL A 70 14.11 12.78 -12.41
C VAL A 70 13.80 12.91 -13.89
N SER A 71 14.18 14.05 -14.46
CA SER A 71 13.84 14.42 -15.83
C SER A 71 14.79 13.74 -16.81
N VAL A 72 14.44 12.54 -17.29
CA VAL A 72 15.12 11.94 -18.45
C VAL A 72 14.18 11.91 -19.67
N TRP A 73 12.91 11.53 -19.50
CA TRP A 73 11.92 11.43 -20.59
C TRP A 73 10.51 11.93 -20.21
N THR A 74 10.02 11.67 -18.99
CA THR A 74 8.71 12.11 -18.48
C THR A 74 8.81 12.60 -17.03
N PRO A 75 7.89 13.47 -16.56
CA PRO A 75 7.88 13.91 -15.16
C PRO A 75 7.56 12.79 -14.14
N TYR A 76 7.25 11.58 -14.60
CA TYR A 76 6.89 10.43 -13.76
C TYR A 76 7.93 9.29 -13.80
N ASP A 77 9.06 9.47 -14.49
CA ASP A 77 10.04 8.40 -14.72
C ASP A 77 10.56 7.80 -13.41
N ALA A 78 10.83 8.65 -12.42
CA ALA A 78 11.25 8.23 -11.09
C ALA A 78 10.21 7.33 -10.41
N ASN A 79 8.93 7.66 -10.56
CA ASN A 79 7.83 6.91 -9.96
C ASN A 79 7.64 5.56 -10.65
N ILE A 80 7.78 5.53 -11.98
CA ILE A 80 7.69 4.29 -12.77
C ILE A 80 8.85 3.37 -12.42
N ALA A 81 10.09 3.88 -12.45
CA ALA A 81 11.28 3.10 -12.12
C ALA A 81 11.27 2.62 -10.66
N GLY A 82 10.93 3.51 -9.71
CA GLY A 82 10.80 3.16 -8.30
C GLY A 82 9.69 2.14 -8.05
N GLY A 83 8.52 2.33 -8.67
CA GLY A 83 7.41 1.38 -8.58
C GLY A 83 7.77 0.01 -9.15
N ALA A 84 8.48 -0.05 -10.28
CA ALA A 84 8.97 -1.29 -10.86
C ALA A 84 9.96 -2.00 -9.93
N LEU A 85 10.93 -1.27 -9.35
CA LEU A 85 11.89 -1.84 -8.39
C LEU A 85 11.20 -2.42 -7.15
N VAL A 86 10.22 -1.70 -6.59
CA VAL A 86 9.44 -2.18 -5.45
C VAL A 86 8.64 -3.42 -5.82
N GLY A 87 7.98 -3.42 -6.99
CA GLY A 87 7.21 -4.57 -7.48
C GLY A 87 8.08 -5.81 -7.68
N ILE A 88 9.27 -5.65 -8.28
CA ILE A 88 10.25 -6.74 -8.44
C ILE A 88 10.68 -7.27 -7.08
N GLY A 89 11.00 -6.37 -6.13
CA GLY A 89 11.35 -6.75 -4.77
C GLY A 89 10.26 -7.55 -4.06
N MET A 90 9.00 -7.13 -4.18
CA MET A 90 7.84 -7.83 -3.61
C MET A 90 7.66 -9.23 -4.23
N ALA A 91 7.82 -9.34 -5.56
CA ALA A 91 7.71 -10.62 -6.26
C ALA A 91 8.82 -11.60 -5.87
N LEU A 92 10.04 -11.11 -5.64
CA LEU A 92 11.20 -11.94 -5.26
C LEU A 92 11.18 -12.34 -3.78
N SER A 93 10.82 -11.40 -2.89
CA SER A 93 10.88 -11.62 -1.43
C SER A 93 9.61 -12.25 -0.86
N GLY A 94 8.47 -12.14 -1.55
CA GLY A 94 7.18 -12.51 -0.97
C GLY A 94 6.82 -11.64 0.24
N ALA A 95 7.31 -10.40 0.30
CA ALA A 95 7.06 -9.45 1.37
C ALA A 95 6.67 -8.09 0.80
N CYS A 96 5.83 -7.34 1.52
CA CYS A 96 5.49 -5.97 1.15
C CYS A 96 5.87 -5.01 2.29
N PRO A 97 6.12 -3.73 2.03
CA PRO A 97 6.57 -2.78 3.06
C PRO A 97 5.63 -2.71 4.27
N GLY A 98 4.33 -2.96 4.08
CA GLY A 98 3.34 -2.99 5.15
C GLY A 98 3.27 -4.31 5.93
N THR A 99 3.63 -5.45 5.32
CA THR A 99 3.53 -6.77 5.95
C THR A 99 4.83 -7.24 6.57
N VAL A 100 5.99 -6.65 6.24
CA VAL A 100 7.30 -7.10 6.79
C VAL A 100 7.27 -7.18 8.32
N LEU A 101 6.72 -6.17 8.99
CA LEU A 101 6.64 -6.15 10.45
C LEU A 101 5.72 -7.24 11.02
N VAL A 102 4.62 -7.54 10.33
CA VAL A 102 3.68 -8.60 10.73
C VAL A 102 4.27 -9.99 10.44
N GLN A 103 5.09 -10.13 9.40
CA GLN A 103 5.81 -11.37 9.07
C GLN A 103 6.93 -11.70 10.06
N LEU A 104 7.48 -10.69 10.74
CA LEU A 104 8.50 -10.86 11.78
C LEU A 104 7.93 -11.15 13.18
N ALA A 105 6.65 -10.84 13.39
CA ALA A 105 5.94 -11.03 14.65
C ALA A 105 5.44 -12.48 14.79
#